data_AF-A0A4R2P9D8-F1
#
_entry.id   AF-A0A4R2P9D8-F1
#
_cell.length_a   1.000
_cell.length_b   1.000
_cell.length_c   1.000
_cell.angle_alpha   90.00
_cell.angle_beta   90.00
_cell.angle_gamma   90.00
#
_symmetry.space_group_name_H-M   'P 1'
#
loop_
_entity.id
_entity.type
_entity.pdbx_description
1 polymer ?
#
loop_
_entity_poly.entity_id
_entity_poly.type
_entity_poly.pdbx_seq_one_letter_code
_entity_poly.pdbx_strand_id
1 'polypeptide(L)'
;MRKKVLIVGLGLIGGSLAKAIRAAHDVDITGYDTNQESLIEAKSLGIIDHYTAVISDSAKAADFILLAAPVNSILEHIELLSKIDLKPGVIITDVGSTKRQIVNKAANVFQGRCTFIGGHPMAGSHKSGVSASQPNLFENAYYFIVPDTIDKTKEADQLQTLLKGTHAKFITVTPDKHDDIVGIISHFPHLIASGLVHHLKEHPEQEFNLRNLAAGGFRDITRIASADPVMWQDIISNNSDIMLKLFHSWEEEMGRIKTMLMSNDRDQIKTFFSDAKAYRDGFPQKEKGAIPAYYDLYADIPDQPLAISDITRLIGEADLNLTNINIIELRENIFGVLRLSFPTLQQREQAMAVLSNNNYKTYLND
;
A
#
# COMPACT_ATOMS: atom_id res chain seq x y z
N MET A 1 -3.65 17.62 30.29
CA MET A 1 -3.05 18.35 29.15
C MET A 1 -3.17 17.44 27.94
N ARG A 2 -3.54 17.97 26.76
CA ARG A 2 -3.62 17.16 25.52
C ARG A 2 -2.23 16.61 25.18
N LYS A 3 -2.17 15.38 24.66
CA LYS A 3 -0.92 14.82 24.14
C LYS A 3 -0.50 15.61 22.91
N LYS A 4 0.80 15.88 22.78
CA LYS A 4 1.39 16.62 21.67
C LYS A 4 1.97 15.66 20.63
N VAL A 5 1.52 15.77 19.39
CA VAL A 5 1.95 14.94 18.27
C VAL A 5 2.62 15.82 17.23
N LEU A 6 3.86 15.52 16.89
CA LEU A 6 4.57 16.15 15.77
C LEU A 6 4.52 15.22 14.57
N ILE A 7 4.09 15.73 13.41
CA ILE A 7 4.10 14.98 12.15
C ILE A 7 5.02 15.71 11.17
N VAL A 8 6.07 15.02 10.73
CA VAL A 8 7.09 15.51 9.81
C VAL A 8 6.82 14.89 8.44
N GLY A 9 6.25 15.67 7.53
CA GLY A 9 5.71 15.23 6.24
C GLY A 9 4.19 15.16 6.25
N LEU A 10 3.54 16.05 5.52
CA LEU A 10 2.08 16.18 5.41
C LEU A 10 1.61 15.79 4.01
N GLY A 11 2.11 14.68 3.48
CA GLY A 11 1.58 14.08 2.26
C GLY A 11 0.29 13.29 2.48
N LEU A 12 -0.02 12.40 1.54
CA LEU A 12 -1.12 11.44 1.65
C LEU A 12 -1.07 10.67 2.98
N ILE A 13 0.08 10.07 3.28
CA ILE A 13 0.24 9.17 4.45
C ILE A 13 0.21 9.97 5.76
N GLY A 14 1.05 11.00 5.90
CA GLY A 14 1.12 11.82 7.11
C GLY A 14 -0.20 12.52 7.43
N GLY A 15 -0.86 13.10 6.42
CA GLY A 15 -2.18 13.71 6.59
C GLY A 15 -3.27 12.70 6.96
N SER A 16 -3.23 11.48 6.41
CA SER A 16 -4.18 10.42 6.75
C SER A 16 -3.99 9.92 8.18
N LEU A 17 -2.74 9.81 8.63
CA LEU A 17 -2.42 9.47 10.03
C LEU A 17 -2.89 10.57 10.99
N ALA A 18 -2.68 11.84 10.65
CA ALA A 18 -3.18 12.96 11.44
C ALA A 18 -4.71 12.88 11.63
N LYS A 19 -5.45 12.64 10.53
CA LYS A 19 -6.91 12.46 10.55
C LYS A 19 -7.32 11.26 11.41
N ALA A 20 -6.66 10.11 11.23
CA ALA A 20 -6.95 8.89 11.99
C ALA A 20 -6.68 9.04 13.49
N ILE A 21 -5.57 9.69 13.86
CA ILE A 21 -5.23 9.98 15.26
C ILE A 21 -6.28 10.91 15.88
N ARG A 22 -6.65 11.99 15.19
CA ARG A 22 -7.65 12.94 15.67
C ARG A 22 -9.04 12.32 15.83
N ALA A 23 -9.42 11.40 14.94
CA ALA A 23 -10.67 10.67 15.06
C ALA A 23 -10.78 9.82 16.33
N ALA A 24 -9.62 9.38 16.87
CA ALA A 24 -9.55 8.46 18.00
C ALA A 24 -9.19 9.12 19.34
N HIS A 25 -8.67 10.36 19.31
CA HIS A 25 -8.07 11.02 20.47
C HIS A 25 -8.21 12.55 20.43
N ASP A 26 -8.35 13.18 21.60
CA ASP A 26 -8.20 14.63 21.77
C ASP A 26 -6.72 15.00 21.94
N VAL A 27 -6.06 15.34 20.82
CA VAL A 27 -4.62 15.63 20.73
C VAL A 27 -4.34 17.01 20.16
N ASP A 28 -3.14 17.52 20.42
CA ASP A 28 -2.58 18.74 19.82
C ASP A 28 -1.54 18.33 18.77
N ILE A 29 -1.85 18.52 17.49
CA ILE A 29 -1.02 18.09 16.36
C ILE A 29 -0.29 19.28 15.75
N THR A 30 1.04 19.23 15.77
CA THR A 30 1.90 20.16 15.01
C THR A 30 2.43 19.48 13.75
N GLY A 31 2.25 20.10 12.60
CA GLY A 31 2.78 19.64 11.32
C GLY A 31 4.07 20.36 10.91
N TYR A 32 4.94 19.64 10.21
CA TYR A 32 6.08 20.19 9.47
C TYR A 32 6.09 19.59 8.07
N ASP A 33 6.38 20.38 7.05
CA ASP A 33 6.60 19.92 5.68
C ASP A 33 7.55 20.91 4.99
N THR A 34 8.31 20.45 3.99
CA THR A 34 9.15 21.33 3.18
C THR A 34 8.31 22.19 2.24
N ASN A 35 7.10 21.75 1.90
CA ASN A 35 6.12 22.52 1.14
C ASN A 35 5.21 23.34 2.07
N GLN A 36 5.35 24.66 2.03
CA GLN A 36 4.52 25.58 2.80
C GLN A 36 3.03 25.52 2.44
N GLU A 37 2.69 25.23 1.17
CA GLU A 37 1.29 25.12 0.74
C GLU A 37 0.61 23.94 1.43
N SER A 38 1.31 22.80 1.57
CA SER A 38 0.82 21.63 2.32
C SER A 38 0.51 21.97 3.79
N LEU A 39 1.34 22.80 4.44
CA LEU A 39 1.14 23.22 5.83
C LEU A 39 -0.10 24.11 5.98
N ILE A 40 -0.24 25.09 5.10
CA ILE A 40 -1.38 26.03 5.09
C ILE A 40 -2.67 25.25 4.83
N GLU A 41 -2.66 24.38 3.83
CA GLU A 41 -3.82 23.55 3.49
C GLU A 41 -4.19 22.62 4.65
N ALA A 42 -3.22 21.88 5.22
CA ALA A 42 -3.44 21.00 6.36
C ALA A 42 -4.08 21.73 7.55
N LYS A 43 -3.61 22.95 7.82
CA LYS A 43 -4.15 23.77 8.91
C LYS A 43 -5.56 24.26 8.60
N SER A 44 -5.82 24.70 7.37
CA SER A 44 -7.14 25.17 6.94
C SER A 44 -8.20 24.06 6.97
N LEU A 45 -7.81 22.82 6.66
CA LEU A 45 -8.66 21.64 6.69
C LEU A 45 -8.83 21.05 8.11
N GLY A 46 -8.25 21.66 9.14
CA GLY A 46 -8.31 21.18 10.52
C GLY A 46 -7.59 19.84 10.74
N ILE A 47 -6.68 19.45 9.84
CA ILE A 47 -5.89 18.21 9.95
C ILE A 47 -4.87 18.37 11.09
N ILE A 48 -4.24 19.55 11.18
CA ILE A 48 -3.28 19.93 12.21
C ILE A 48 -3.76 21.15 13.01
N ASP A 49 -3.30 21.27 14.25
CA ASP A 49 -3.58 22.40 15.14
C ASP A 49 -2.56 23.53 14.95
N HIS A 50 -1.30 23.17 14.65
CA HIS A 50 -0.23 24.13 14.40
C HIS A 50 0.65 23.64 13.26
N TYR A 51 1.39 24.55 12.62
CA TYR A 51 2.52 24.18 11.78
C TYR A 51 3.77 24.88 12.26
N THR A 52 4.93 24.27 12.03
CA THR A 52 6.23 24.85 12.36
C THR A 52 7.13 24.93 11.14
N ALA A 53 7.97 25.96 11.07
CA ALA A 53 9.04 26.07 10.08
C ALA A 53 10.33 25.34 10.54
N VAL A 54 10.44 25.04 11.83
CA VAL A 54 11.63 24.40 12.42
C VAL A 54 11.19 23.25 13.32
N ILE A 55 11.66 22.04 13.00
CA ILE A 55 11.30 20.80 13.70
C ILE A 55 11.70 20.86 15.19
N SER A 56 12.84 21.49 15.53
CA SER A 56 13.44 21.45 16.85
C SER A 56 12.52 21.88 17.99
N ASP A 57 11.74 22.93 17.78
CA ASP A 57 10.95 23.53 18.86
C ASP A 57 9.75 22.66 19.21
N SER A 58 9.11 22.09 18.18
CA SER A 58 7.98 21.18 18.37
C SER A 58 8.43 19.81 18.88
N ALA A 59 9.61 19.33 18.46
CA ALA A 59 10.15 18.04 18.87
C ALA A 59 10.44 17.96 20.39
N LYS A 60 10.95 19.05 21.00
CA LYS A 60 11.23 19.11 22.45
C LYS A 60 10.00 18.88 23.33
N ALA A 61 8.82 19.27 22.84
CA ALA A 61 7.58 19.19 23.61
C ALA A 61 6.70 17.97 23.24
N ALA A 62 7.04 17.23 22.20
CA ALA A 62 6.23 16.16 21.65
C ALA A 62 6.19 14.93 22.58
N ASP A 63 5.01 14.31 22.68
CA ASP A 63 4.86 12.95 23.23
C ASP A 63 5.10 11.89 22.14
N PHE A 64 4.73 12.21 20.90
CA PHE A 64 4.92 11.36 19.73
C PHE A 64 5.45 12.17 18.54
N ILE A 65 6.39 11.58 17.80
CA ILE A 65 6.93 12.15 16.55
C ILE A 65 6.76 11.12 15.43
N LEU A 66 6.05 11.49 14.36
CA LEU A 66 5.80 10.65 13.20
C LEU A 66 6.57 11.19 12.00
N LEU A 67 7.46 10.38 11.43
CA LEU A 67 8.25 10.72 10.25
C LEU A 67 7.59 10.14 9.00
N ALA A 68 6.82 10.97 8.30
CA ALA A 68 6.02 10.63 7.13
C ALA A 68 6.59 11.24 5.82
N ALA A 69 7.87 11.00 5.59
CA ALA A 69 8.64 11.48 4.43
C ALA A 69 9.27 10.31 3.64
N PRO A 70 9.89 10.54 2.48
CA PRO A 70 10.71 9.52 1.81
C PRO A 70 11.80 8.96 2.73
N VAL A 71 12.26 7.72 2.47
CA VAL A 71 13.18 6.99 3.36
C VAL A 71 14.47 7.78 3.63
N ASN A 72 15.07 8.37 2.60
CA ASN A 72 16.30 9.15 2.78
C ASN A 72 16.07 10.39 3.68
N SER A 73 14.95 11.09 3.50
CA SER A 73 14.57 12.20 4.38
C SER A 73 14.26 11.73 5.81
N ILE A 74 13.69 10.53 6.00
CA ILE A 74 13.50 9.95 7.34
C ILE A 74 14.86 9.78 8.03
N LEU A 75 15.89 9.27 7.34
CA LEU A 75 17.24 9.10 7.89
C LEU A 75 17.86 10.45 8.31
N GLU A 76 17.66 11.51 7.51
CA GLU A 76 18.10 12.87 7.84
C GLU A 76 17.36 13.44 9.06
N HIS A 77 16.04 13.25 9.14
CA HIS A 77 15.26 13.68 10.29
C HIS A 77 15.66 12.95 11.58
N ILE A 78 15.97 11.66 11.51
CA ILE A 78 16.50 10.90 12.65
C ILE A 78 17.83 11.51 13.14
N GLU A 79 18.75 11.84 12.21
CA GLU A 79 20.02 12.50 12.53
C GLU A 79 19.80 13.88 13.18
N LEU A 80 18.87 14.68 12.64
CA LEU A 80 18.50 15.97 13.21
C LEU A 80 17.93 15.84 14.63
N LEU A 81 16.96 14.93 14.83
CA LEU A 81 16.32 14.68 16.12
C LEU A 81 17.31 14.19 17.18
N SER A 82 18.35 13.46 16.78
CA SER A 82 19.39 12.99 17.70
C SER A 82 20.15 14.13 18.40
N LYS A 83 20.17 15.34 17.81
CA LYS A 83 20.87 16.54 18.31
C LYS A 83 20.00 17.41 19.21
N ILE A 84 18.75 17.03 19.43
CA ILE A 84 17.78 17.77 20.21
C ILE A 84 17.61 17.09 21.57
N ASP A 85 17.47 17.89 22.63
CA ASP A 85 17.07 17.40 23.95
C ASP A 85 15.57 17.10 23.94
N LEU A 86 15.24 15.85 23.66
CA LEU A 86 13.87 15.39 23.51
C LEU A 86 13.24 15.09 24.87
N LYS A 87 11.91 15.20 24.94
CA LYS A 87 11.14 14.86 26.13
C LYS A 87 11.42 13.40 26.57
N PRO A 88 11.69 13.13 27.86
CA PRO A 88 11.79 11.78 28.37
C PRO A 88 10.54 10.96 28.07
N GLY A 89 10.72 9.78 27.48
CA GLY A 89 9.62 8.89 27.11
C GLY A 89 8.92 9.23 25.80
N VAL A 90 9.45 10.15 24.98
CA VAL A 90 8.94 10.39 23.61
C VAL A 90 9.04 9.10 22.78
N ILE A 91 8.00 8.84 21.99
CA ILE A 91 7.99 7.75 21.00
C ILE A 91 8.12 8.34 19.60
N ILE A 92 9.14 7.90 18.87
CA ILE A 92 9.37 8.28 17.48
C ILE A 92 9.01 7.09 16.59
N THR A 93 8.29 7.34 15.50
CA THR A 93 7.96 6.32 14.50
C THR A 93 8.08 6.91 13.09
N ASP A 94 8.04 6.04 12.08
CA ASP A 94 8.08 6.40 10.67
C ASP A 94 7.04 5.63 9.86
N VAL A 95 7.02 5.86 8.54
CA VAL A 95 6.12 5.16 7.60
C VAL A 95 6.84 4.61 6.36
N GLY A 96 8.18 4.61 6.36
CA GLY A 96 8.99 4.24 5.20
C GLY A 96 8.74 2.81 4.72
N SER A 97 8.98 2.54 3.44
CA SER A 97 8.72 1.21 2.87
C SER A 97 9.81 0.17 3.15
N THR A 98 10.97 0.59 3.66
CA THR A 98 12.07 -0.27 4.14
C THR A 98 12.37 0.04 5.60
N LYS A 99 12.92 -0.90 6.36
CA LYS A 99 13.04 -0.77 7.82
C LYS A 99 14.42 -1.05 8.39
N ARG A 100 15.24 -1.90 7.78
CA ARG A 100 16.59 -2.21 8.32
C ARG A 100 17.43 -0.95 8.50
N GLN A 101 17.54 -0.13 7.46
CA GLN A 101 18.36 1.09 7.52
C GLN A 101 17.82 2.11 8.54
N ILE A 102 16.50 2.32 8.55
CA ILE A 102 15.82 3.29 9.42
C ILE A 102 15.99 2.91 10.90
N VAL A 103 15.66 1.68 11.25
CA VAL A 103 15.73 1.21 12.65
C VAL A 103 17.17 1.17 13.13
N ASN A 104 18.10 0.65 12.32
CA ASN A 104 19.53 0.63 12.68
C ASN A 104 20.09 2.04 12.86
N LYS A 105 19.73 2.99 12.00
CA LYS A 105 20.16 4.39 12.13
C LYS A 105 19.66 4.97 13.44
N ALA A 106 18.36 4.80 13.73
CA ALA A 106 17.74 5.30 14.95
C ALA A 106 18.39 4.72 16.22
N ALA A 107 18.58 3.40 16.28
CA ALA A 107 19.23 2.73 17.41
C ALA A 107 20.63 3.32 17.68
N ASN A 108 21.43 3.49 16.63
CA ASN A 108 22.79 4.02 16.72
C ASN A 108 22.86 5.48 17.18
N VAL A 109 21.96 6.35 16.72
CA VAL A 109 22.04 7.79 17.04
C VAL A 109 21.35 8.15 18.35
N PHE A 110 20.27 7.45 18.71
CA PHE A 110 19.52 7.74 19.93
C PHE A 110 20.14 7.07 21.15
N GLN A 111 20.78 5.91 21.02
CA GLN A 111 21.49 5.22 22.11
C GLN A 111 20.65 5.07 23.39
N GLY A 112 19.36 4.78 23.24
CA GLY A 112 18.42 4.62 24.36
C GLY A 112 17.88 5.91 24.99
N ARG A 113 18.26 7.10 24.49
CA ARG A 113 17.72 8.39 24.99
C ARG A 113 16.24 8.58 24.73
N CYS A 114 15.71 7.92 23.70
CA CYS A 114 14.28 7.88 23.38
C CYS A 114 13.92 6.55 22.71
N THR A 115 12.63 6.27 22.60
CA THR A 115 12.14 5.05 21.95
C THR A 115 11.84 5.32 20.48
N PHE A 116 12.49 4.57 19.59
CA PHE A 116 12.15 4.53 18.17
C PHE A 116 11.48 3.20 17.83
N ILE A 117 10.34 3.25 17.15
CA ILE A 117 9.62 2.07 16.66
C ILE A 117 9.29 2.33 15.20
N GLY A 118 9.90 1.55 14.30
CA GLY A 118 9.65 1.67 12.88
C GLY A 118 8.20 1.36 12.52
N GLY A 119 7.68 2.02 11.51
CA GLY A 119 6.31 1.80 11.01
C GLY A 119 6.28 1.63 9.50
N HIS A 120 5.34 0.81 9.01
CA HIS A 120 5.05 0.72 7.59
C HIS A 120 3.56 0.36 7.36
N PRO A 121 2.70 1.34 7.06
CA PRO A 121 1.34 1.07 6.61
C PRO A 121 1.34 0.53 5.17
N MET A 122 0.78 -0.67 4.96
CA MET A 122 0.63 -1.27 3.62
C MET A 122 -0.61 -0.72 2.90
N ALA A 123 -0.67 0.60 2.76
CA ALA A 123 -1.74 1.30 2.06
C ALA A 123 -1.19 2.52 1.32
N GLY A 124 -1.79 2.85 0.18
CA GLY A 124 -1.39 3.98 -0.64
C GLY A 124 -2.46 4.35 -1.66
N SER A 125 -2.21 5.41 -2.43
CA SER A 125 -3.08 5.90 -3.49
C SER A 125 -2.23 6.38 -4.66
N HIS A 126 -2.84 6.44 -5.84
CA HIS A 126 -2.27 7.13 -7.01
C HIS A 126 -2.31 8.66 -6.86
N LYS A 127 -3.07 9.16 -5.88
CA LYS A 127 -3.15 10.59 -5.53
C LYS A 127 -2.12 10.92 -4.45
N SER A 128 -1.53 12.11 -4.54
CA SER A 128 -0.49 12.60 -3.64
C SER A 128 -0.92 13.90 -2.95
N GLY A 129 -0.17 14.30 -1.93
CA GLY A 129 -0.42 15.55 -1.18
C GLY A 129 -1.45 15.44 -0.07
N VAL A 130 -1.54 16.48 0.77
CA VAL A 130 -2.42 16.52 1.94
C VAL A 130 -3.89 16.51 1.57
N SER A 131 -4.26 17.15 0.45
CA SER A 131 -5.63 17.19 -0.07
C SER A 131 -6.20 15.79 -0.36
N ALA A 132 -5.33 14.85 -0.73
CA ALA A 132 -5.68 13.46 -0.99
C ALA A 132 -5.79 12.60 0.27
N SER A 133 -5.41 13.11 1.45
CA SER A 133 -5.45 12.35 2.70
C SER A 133 -6.86 11.89 3.08
N GLN A 134 -6.98 10.65 3.56
CA GLN A 134 -8.26 10.03 3.92
C GLN A 134 -8.20 9.49 5.36
N PRO A 135 -9.22 9.73 6.20
CA PRO A 135 -9.23 9.21 7.57
C PRO A 135 -9.21 7.68 7.64
N ASN A 136 -9.78 7.01 6.63
CA ASN A 136 -9.90 5.56 6.53
C ASN A 136 -8.90 4.92 5.54
N LEU A 137 -7.84 5.62 5.14
CA LEU A 137 -6.85 5.11 4.18
C LEU A 137 -6.28 3.73 4.58
N PHE A 138 -6.08 3.54 5.88
CA PHE A 138 -5.43 2.37 6.46
C PHE A 138 -6.41 1.29 6.95
N GLU A 139 -7.72 1.53 6.80
CA GLU A 139 -8.73 0.65 7.37
C GLU A 139 -8.60 -0.76 6.79
N ASN A 140 -8.47 -1.76 7.66
CA ASN A 140 -8.23 -3.17 7.33
C ASN A 140 -6.93 -3.47 6.57
N ALA A 141 -6.07 -2.47 6.32
CA ALA A 141 -4.75 -2.70 5.74
C ALA A 141 -3.79 -3.23 6.82
N TYR A 142 -2.80 -4.02 6.43
CA TYR A 142 -1.73 -4.37 7.37
C TYR A 142 -0.88 -3.15 7.69
N TYR A 143 -0.44 -3.04 8.94
CA TYR A 143 0.49 -2.02 9.39
C TYR A 143 1.61 -2.70 10.18
N PHE A 144 2.82 -2.67 9.66
CA PHE A 144 3.97 -3.23 10.36
C PHE A 144 4.45 -2.31 11.48
N ILE A 145 4.63 -2.89 12.65
CA ILE A 145 5.26 -2.29 13.83
C ILE A 145 6.62 -2.96 13.98
N VAL A 146 7.69 -2.19 13.87
CA VAL A 146 9.05 -2.71 13.67
C VAL A 146 9.99 -2.12 14.74
N PRO A 147 9.94 -2.65 15.97
CA PRO A 147 10.87 -2.26 17.02
C PRO A 147 12.30 -2.77 16.73
N ASP A 148 13.29 -2.21 17.41
CA ASP A 148 14.68 -2.70 17.39
C ASP A 148 14.79 -4.13 17.98
N THR A 149 14.07 -4.38 19.08
CA THR A 149 13.94 -5.71 19.70
C THR A 149 12.48 -6.20 19.65
N ILE A 150 12.26 -7.50 19.39
CA ILE A 150 10.91 -8.10 19.22
C ILE A 150 10.09 -8.03 20.51
N ASP A 151 10.75 -7.91 21.67
CA ASP A 151 10.07 -7.88 22.96
C ASP A 151 8.99 -6.80 22.92
N LYS A 152 7.73 -7.21 23.08
CA LYS A 152 6.59 -6.30 23.08
C LYS A 152 6.78 -5.31 24.22
N THR A 153 7.24 -4.12 23.87
CA THR A 153 7.46 -3.06 24.83
C THR A 153 6.15 -2.34 25.08
N LYS A 154 6.02 -1.77 26.28
CA LYS A 154 4.90 -0.90 26.65
C LYS A 154 4.72 0.24 25.65
N GLU A 155 5.82 0.69 25.04
CA GLU A 155 5.86 1.75 24.04
C GLU A 155 5.25 1.31 22.70
N ALA A 156 5.40 0.04 22.29
CA ALA A 156 4.73 -0.49 21.10
C ALA A 156 3.21 -0.53 21.27
N ASP A 157 2.71 -0.85 22.46
CA ASP A 157 1.27 -0.79 22.77
C ASP A 157 0.76 0.65 22.82
N GLN A 158 1.57 1.58 23.34
CA GLN A 158 1.25 3.01 23.33
C GLN A 158 1.16 3.58 21.91
N LEU A 159 2.08 3.17 21.02
CA LEU A 159 2.06 3.56 19.62
C LEU A 159 0.82 3.00 18.90
N GLN A 160 0.53 1.71 19.06
CA GLN A 160 -0.69 1.11 18.48
C GLN A 160 -1.97 1.77 19.03
N THR A 161 -1.98 2.14 20.31
CA THR A 161 -3.09 2.89 20.91
C THR A 161 -3.25 4.26 20.26
N LEU A 162 -2.16 5.00 20.04
CA LEU A 162 -2.20 6.27 19.30
C LEU A 162 -2.79 6.06 17.90
N LEU A 163 -2.35 5.01 17.21
CA LEU A 163 -2.74 4.70 15.84
C LEU A 163 -4.08 3.94 15.73
N LYS A 164 -4.83 3.71 16.82
CA LYS A 164 -6.05 2.87 16.80
C LYS A 164 -7.13 3.34 15.81
N GLY A 165 -7.23 4.65 15.57
CA GLY A 165 -8.19 5.23 14.62
C GLY A 165 -7.88 4.91 13.15
N THR A 166 -6.72 4.31 12.87
CA THR A 166 -6.39 3.79 11.53
C THR A 166 -7.21 2.54 11.18
N HIS A 167 -7.71 1.81 12.20
CA HIS A 167 -8.36 0.51 12.03
C HIS A 167 -7.52 -0.49 11.19
N ALA A 168 -6.19 -0.33 11.24
CA ALA A 168 -5.25 -1.20 10.56
C ALA A 168 -5.04 -2.50 11.35
N LYS A 169 -4.61 -3.54 10.65
CA LYS A 169 -4.19 -4.83 11.22
C LYS A 169 -2.70 -4.75 11.57
N PHE A 170 -2.39 -4.47 12.84
CA PHE A 170 -0.99 -4.35 13.28
C PHE A 170 -0.28 -5.72 13.29
N ILE A 171 0.92 -5.77 12.72
CA ILE A 171 1.81 -6.93 12.76
C ILE A 171 3.17 -6.48 13.28
N THR A 172 3.67 -7.13 14.32
CA THR A 172 5.02 -6.86 14.85
C THR A 172 6.05 -7.82 14.27
N VAL A 173 7.14 -7.28 13.72
CA VAL A 173 8.25 -8.06 13.11
C VAL A 173 9.59 -7.38 13.36
N THR A 174 10.70 -8.09 13.18
CA THR A 174 12.04 -7.48 13.15
C THR A 174 12.26 -6.67 11.88
N PRO A 175 13.24 -5.75 11.87
CA PRO A 175 13.63 -5.02 10.66
C PRO A 175 14.02 -5.95 9.51
N ASP A 176 14.83 -6.99 9.76
CA ASP A 176 15.25 -7.94 8.72
C ASP A 176 14.04 -8.72 8.17
N LYS A 177 13.16 -9.21 9.06
CA LYS A 177 11.99 -9.97 8.65
C LYS A 177 11.01 -9.10 7.85
N HIS A 178 10.85 -7.84 8.23
CA HIS A 178 10.06 -6.89 7.46
C HIS A 178 10.58 -6.76 6.02
N ASP A 179 11.86 -6.42 5.87
CA ASP A 179 12.45 -6.15 4.55
C ASP A 179 12.49 -7.40 3.65
N ASP A 180 12.66 -8.59 4.25
CA ASP A 180 12.49 -9.88 3.54
C ASP A 180 11.05 -10.05 3.02
N ILE A 181 10.04 -9.84 3.88
CA ILE A 181 8.63 -9.98 3.52
C ILE A 181 8.27 -9.03 2.38
N VAL A 182 8.51 -7.71 2.55
CA VAL A 182 8.14 -6.72 1.54
C VAL A 182 9.00 -6.85 0.28
N GLY A 183 10.23 -7.35 0.40
CA GLY A 183 11.07 -7.70 -0.72
C GLY A 183 10.39 -8.70 -1.65
N ILE A 184 9.86 -9.79 -1.09
CA ILE A 184 9.19 -10.86 -1.84
C ILE A 184 7.83 -10.41 -2.39
N ILE A 185 6.98 -9.82 -1.55
CA ILE A 185 5.56 -9.60 -1.90
C ILE A 185 5.27 -8.25 -2.55
N SER A 186 6.24 -7.33 -2.57
CA SER A 186 6.05 -5.97 -3.09
C SER A 186 7.21 -5.53 -4.00
N HIS A 187 8.45 -5.51 -3.50
CA HIS A 187 9.54 -4.84 -4.23
C HIS A 187 9.96 -5.62 -5.48
N PHE A 188 10.16 -6.92 -5.34
CA PHE A 188 10.55 -7.77 -6.46
C PHE A 188 9.48 -7.83 -7.56
N PRO A 189 8.17 -7.96 -7.26
CA PRO A 189 7.12 -7.80 -8.26
C PRO A 189 7.18 -6.49 -9.06
N HIS A 190 7.54 -5.35 -8.45
CA HIS A 190 7.68 -4.08 -9.18
C HIS A 190 8.84 -4.09 -10.17
N LEU A 191 9.97 -4.73 -9.82
CA LEU A 191 11.10 -4.90 -10.74
C LEU A 191 10.72 -5.80 -11.91
N ILE A 192 10.05 -6.92 -11.66
CA ILE A 192 9.58 -7.84 -12.73
C ILE A 192 8.58 -7.14 -13.64
N ALA A 193 7.57 -6.45 -13.09
CA ALA A 193 6.59 -5.70 -13.85
C ALA A 193 7.24 -4.62 -14.74
N SER A 194 8.19 -3.87 -14.19
CA SER A 194 8.94 -2.85 -14.95
C SER A 194 9.81 -3.49 -16.03
N GLY A 195 10.46 -4.61 -15.73
CA GLY A 195 11.24 -5.40 -16.69
C GLY A 195 10.40 -5.89 -17.87
N LEU A 196 9.17 -6.34 -17.64
CA LEU A 196 8.24 -6.72 -18.73
C LEU A 196 7.90 -5.54 -19.65
N VAL A 197 7.69 -4.34 -19.09
CA VAL A 197 7.46 -3.12 -19.87
C VAL A 197 8.70 -2.74 -20.68
N HIS A 198 9.89 -2.85 -20.09
CA HIS A 198 11.15 -2.63 -20.79
C HIS A 198 11.36 -3.63 -21.94
N HIS A 199 11.09 -4.91 -21.69
CA HIS A 199 11.17 -5.95 -22.71
C HIS A 199 10.24 -5.67 -23.90
N LEU A 200 8.99 -5.27 -23.64
CA LEU A 200 8.05 -4.86 -24.69
C LEU A 200 8.58 -3.65 -25.49
N LYS A 201 9.19 -2.67 -24.82
CA LYS A 201 9.75 -1.47 -25.44
C LYS A 201 10.95 -1.78 -26.36
N GLU A 202 11.74 -2.79 -26.02
CA GLU A 202 12.93 -3.19 -26.79
C GLU A 202 12.60 -3.97 -28.06
N HIS A 203 11.37 -4.48 -28.19
CA HIS A 203 10.91 -5.14 -29.41
C HIS A 203 10.45 -4.09 -30.42
N PRO A 204 11.16 -3.91 -31.56
CA PRO A 204 10.79 -2.92 -32.56
C PRO A 204 9.38 -3.19 -33.09
N GLU A 205 8.60 -2.12 -33.28
CA GLU A 205 7.29 -2.21 -33.92
C GLU A 205 7.50 -2.74 -35.35
N GLN A 206 7.12 -4.00 -35.58
CA GLN A 206 7.15 -4.62 -36.90
C GLN A 206 5.89 -4.20 -37.67
N GLU A 207 4.94 -5.12 -37.83
CA GLU A 207 3.71 -4.94 -38.61
C GLU A 207 2.54 -4.41 -37.77
N PHE A 208 2.57 -4.62 -36.46
CA PHE A 208 1.50 -4.22 -35.53
C PHE A 208 2.05 -3.37 -34.40
N ASN A 209 1.24 -2.40 -33.95
CA ASN A 209 1.56 -1.61 -32.77
C ASN A 209 1.37 -2.47 -31.51
N LEU A 210 2.47 -3.06 -31.01
CA LEU A 210 2.46 -3.92 -29.83
C LEU A 210 1.93 -3.23 -28.58
N ARG A 211 2.06 -1.90 -28.46
CA ARG A 211 1.50 -1.14 -27.33
C ARG A 211 -0.03 -1.17 -27.33
N ASN A 212 -0.65 -1.07 -28.50
CA ASN A 212 -2.10 -1.16 -28.64
C ASN A 212 -2.63 -2.59 -28.41
N LEU A 213 -1.81 -3.60 -28.71
CA LEU A 213 -2.13 -5.00 -28.48
C LEU A 213 -1.86 -5.48 -27.05
N ALA A 214 -0.98 -4.80 -26.31
CA ALA A 214 -0.68 -5.03 -24.90
C ALA A 214 -1.82 -4.59 -23.95
N ALA A 215 -3.07 -4.69 -24.39
CA ALA A 215 -4.27 -4.49 -23.60
C ALA A 215 -4.61 -5.73 -22.74
N GLY A 216 -5.53 -5.58 -21.77
CA GLY A 216 -5.96 -6.69 -20.91
C GLY A 216 -4.86 -7.16 -19.96
N GLY A 217 -4.53 -8.46 -20.00
CA GLY A 217 -3.66 -9.11 -19.01
C GLY A 217 -2.25 -8.52 -18.88
N PHE A 218 -1.64 -8.05 -19.97
CA PHE A 218 -0.33 -7.38 -19.89
C PHE A 218 -0.43 -6.08 -19.09
N ARG A 219 -1.45 -5.26 -19.37
CA ARG A 219 -1.71 -4.00 -18.63
C ARG A 219 -2.00 -4.25 -17.15
N ASP A 220 -2.68 -5.36 -16.82
CA ASP A 220 -2.98 -5.72 -15.44
C ASP A 220 -1.73 -6.16 -14.67
N ILE A 221 -0.89 -7.03 -15.25
CA ILE A 221 0.37 -7.48 -14.65
C ILE A 221 1.34 -6.31 -14.48
N THR A 222 1.40 -5.42 -15.47
CA THR A 222 2.34 -4.28 -15.50
C THR A 222 1.78 -2.99 -14.89
N ARG A 223 0.56 -3.00 -14.34
CA ARG A 223 -0.08 -1.82 -13.75
C ARG A 223 0.81 -1.11 -12.73
N ILE A 224 1.54 -1.88 -11.93
CA ILE A 224 2.41 -1.37 -10.87
C ILE A 224 3.72 -0.72 -11.41
N ALA A 225 4.08 -0.95 -12.67
CA ALA A 225 5.23 -0.29 -13.31
C ALA A 225 4.99 1.21 -13.57
N SER A 226 3.75 1.69 -13.43
CA SER A 226 3.41 3.12 -13.49
C SER A 226 3.56 3.85 -12.14
N ALA A 227 4.15 3.21 -11.13
CA ALA A 227 4.40 3.83 -9.84
C ALA A 227 5.51 4.89 -9.91
N ASP A 228 5.58 5.75 -8.89
CA ASP A 228 6.53 6.87 -8.87
C ASP A 228 8.00 6.39 -8.91
N PRO A 229 8.79 6.79 -9.92
CA PRO A 229 10.15 6.27 -10.10
C PRO A 229 11.13 6.75 -9.03
N VAL A 230 10.91 7.91 -8.42
CA VAL A 230 11.79 8.45 -7.36
C VAL A 230 11.61 7.63 -6.09
N MET A 231 10.37 7.36 -5.70
CA MET A 231 10.04 6.48 -4.58
C MET A 231 10.62 5.07 -4.79
N TRP A 232 10.45 4.50 -5.98
CA TRP A 232 10.94 3.15 -6.27
C TRP A 232 12.47 3.08 -6.36
N GLN A 233 13.14 4.13 -6.83
CA GLN A 233 14.60 4.23 -6.73
C GLN A 233 15.04 4.09 -5.28
N ASP A 234 14.46 4.85 -4.36
CA ASP A 234 14.81 4.79 -2.94
C ASP A 234 14.54 3.40 -2.35
N ILE A 235 13.37 2.82 -2.60
CA ILE A 235 12.99 1.49 -2.09
C ILE A 235 13.97 0.41 -2.53
N ILE A 236 14.31 0.39 -3.83
CA ILE A 236 15.20 -0.63 -4.39
C ILE A 236 16.64 -0.42 -3.91
N SER A 237 17.13 0.82 -3.88
CA SER A 237 18.48 1.11 -3.36
C SER A 237 18.62 0.69 -1.89
N ASN A 238 17.60 0.95 -1.07
CA ASN A 238 17.60 0.62 0.35
C ASN A 238 17.50 -0.89 0.63
N ASN A 239 16.94 -1.68 -0.29
CA ASN A 239 16.73 -3.12 -0.12
C ASN A 239 17.50 -3.98 -1.15
N SER A 240 18.58 -3.43 -1.70
CA SER A 240 19.29 -4.00 -2.86
C SER A 240 19.89 -5.39 -2.62
N ASP A 241 20.38 -5.67 -1.41
CA ASP A 241 20.92 -6.99 -1.06
C ASP A 241 19.85 -8.09 -1.05
N ILE A 242 18.64 -7.77 -0.60
CA ILE A 242 17.48 -8.68 -0.69
C ILE A 242 17.06 -8.83 -2.15
N MET A 243 17.04 -7.75 -2.93
CA MET A 243 16.68 -7.84 -4.35
C MET A 243 17.65 -8.73 -5.13
N LEU A 244 18.96 -8.65 -4.86
CA LEU A 244 19.96 -9.50 -5.50
C LEU A 244 19.75 -10.99 -5.18
N LYS A 245 19.43 -11.32 -3.92
CA LYS A 245 19.10 -12.71 -3.53
C LYS A 245 17.86 -13.22 -4.26
N LEU A 246 16.81 -12.41 -4.35
CA LEU A 246 15.57 -12.77 -5.04
C LEU A 246 15.78 -12.91 -6.55
N PHE A 247 16.59 -12.05 -7.16
CA PHE A 247 16.97 -12.19 -8.57
C PHE A 247 17.68 -13.50 -8.84
N HIS A 248 18.62 -13.90 -7.99
CA HIS A 248 19.30 -15.18 -8.16
C HIS A 248 18.32 -16.37 -8.16
N SER A 249 17.41 -16.42 -7.19
CA SER A 249 16.36 -17.46 -7.16
C SER A 249 15.42 -17.39 -8.36
N TRP A 250 15.15 -16.19 -8.88
CA TRP A 250 14.33 -16.01 -10.07
C TRP A 250 15.03 -16.45 -11.35
N GLU A 251 16.34 -16.20 -11.48
CA GLU A 251 17.16 -16.69 -12.60
C GLU A 251 17.16 -18.22 -12.65
N GLU A 252 17.27 -18.89 -11.50
CA GLU A 252 17.16 -20.35 -11.41
C GLU A 252 15.79 -20.84 -11.88
N GLU A 253 14.71 -20.18 -11.46
CA GLU A 253 13.35 -20.52 -11.86
C GLU A 253 13.13 -20.32 -13.38
N MET A 254 13.60 -19.20 -13.94
CA MET A 254 13.56 -18.98 -15.39
C MET A 254 14.40 -20.01 -16.16
N GLY A 255 15.52 -20.45 -15.59
CA GLY A 255 16.33 -21.54 -16.13
C GLY A 255 15.58 -22.87 -16.20
N ARG A 256 14.78 -23.19 -15.17
CA ARG A 256 13.90 -24.38 -15.16
C ARG A 256 12.84 -24.27 -16.25
N ILE A 257 12.13 -23.14 -16.33
CA ILE A 257 11.10 -22.91 -17.37
C ILE A 257 11.71 -23.05 -18.77
N LYS A 258 12.87 -22.45 -19.01
CA LYS A 258 13.58 -22.57 -20.29
C LYS A 258 13.89 -24.03 -20.63
N THR A 259 14.33 -24.81 -19.65
CA THR A 259 14.62 -26.24 -19.83
C THR A 259 13.37 -27.03 -20.20
N MET A 260 12.24 -26.78 -19.51
CA MET A 260 10.95 -27.43 -19.82
C MET A 260 10.48 -27.14 -21.26
N LEU A 261 10.70 -25.91 -21.74
CA LEU A 261 10.36 -25.51 -23.10
C LEU A 261 11.29 -26.17 -24.14
N MET A 262 12.59 -26.25 -23.86
CA MET A 262 13.57 -26.87 -24.76
C MET A 262 13.34 -28.38 -24.92
N SER A 263 12.90 -29.07 -23.86
CA SER A 263 12.58 -30.49 -23.91
C SER A 263 11.16 -30.79 -24.39
N ASN A 264 10.31 -29.77 -24.56
CA ASN A 264 8.87 -29.90 -24.85
C ASN A 264 8.15 -30.84 -23.85
N ASP A 265 8.55 -30.77 -22.58
CA ASP A 265 8.01 -31.62 -21.52
C ASP A 265 6.64 -31.12 -21.07
N ARG A 266 5.60 -31.67 -21.69
CA ARG A 266 4.20 -31.27 -21.47
C ARG A 266 3.73 -31.49 -20.04
N ASP A 267 4.22 -32.52 -19.36
CA ASP A 267 3.79 -32.85 -18.00
C ASP A 267 4.41 -31.87 -16.99
N GLN A 268 5.69 -31.53 -17.14
CA GLN A 268 6.32 -30.48 -16.33
C GLN A 268 5.68 -29.11 -16.57
N ILE A 269 5.39 -28.74 -17.83
CA ILE A 269 4.69 -27.49 -18.16
C ILE A 269 3.31 -27.44 -17.48
N LYS A 270 2.53 -28.53 -17.56
CA LYS A 270 1.21 -28.60 -16.90
C LYS A 270 1.34 -28.45 -15.38
N THR A 271 2.34 -29.07 -14.79
CA THR A 271 2.59 -29.05 -13.35
C THR A 271 2.93 -27.64 -12.89
N PHE A 272 3.84 -26.94 -13.59
CA PHE A 272 4.19 -25.54 -13.33
C PHE A 272 2.95 -24.62 -13.24
N PHE A 273 2.05 -24.68 -14.22
CA PHE A 273 0.82 -23.88 -14.19
C PHE A 273 -0.17 -24.34 -13.11
N SER A 274 -0.28 -25.64 -12.85
CA SER A 274 -1.23 -26.19 -11.87
C SER A 274 -0.82 -25.83 -10.44
N ASP A 275 0.48 -25.90 -10.13
CA ASP A 275 1.02 -25.54 -8.82
C ASP A 275 0.84 -24.04 -8.54
N ALA A 276 1.13 -23.20 -9.55
CA ALA A 276 0.90 -21.76 -9.46
C ALA A 276 -0.59 -21.44 -9.25
N LYS A 277 -1.51 -22.10 -9.98
CA LYS A 277 -2.96 -21.95 -9.79
C LYS A 277 -3.37 -22.37 -8.37
N ALA A 278 -2.98 -23.57 -7.93
CA ALA A 278 -3.37 -24.08 -6.61
C ALA A 278 -2.88 -23.17 -5.47
N TYR A 279 -1.64 -22.70 -5.54
CA TYR A 279 -1.10 -21.78 -4.53
C TYR A 279 -1.82 -20.42 -4.56
N ARG A 280 -2.08 -19.86 -5.74
CA ARG A 280 -2.76 -18.58 -5.92
C ARG A 280 -4.23 -18.62 -5.48
N ASP A 281 -4.94 -19.70 -5.78
CA ASP A 281 -6.33 -19.92 -5.41
C ASP A 281 -6.47 -20.12 -3.89
N GLY A 282 -5.42 -20.63 -3.24
CA GLY A 282 -5.33 -20.76 -1.79
C GLY A 282 -5.06 -19.45 -1.04
N PHE A 283 -4.82 -18.33 -1.73
CA PHE A 283 -4.67 -17.03 -1.06
C PHE A 283 -5.97 -16.68 -0.32
N PRO A 284 -5.90 -16.08 0.88
CA PRO A 284 -7.08 -15.62 1.57
C PRO A 284 -7.86 -14.68 0.63
N GLN A 285 -9.06 -15.08 0.20
CA GLN A 285 -9.95 -14.24 -0.62
C GLN A 285 -10.37 -12.93 0.12
N LYS A 286 -9.87 -12.70 1.35
CA LYS A 286 -10.53 -11.90 2.39
C LYS A 286 -9.64 -10.92 3.16
N GLU A 287 -8.33 -10.83 2.93
CA GLU A 287 -7.47 -9.88 3.65
C GLU A 287 -6.75 -8.95 2.68
N LYS A 288 -6.81 -7.63 2.93
CA LYS A 288 -6.02 -6.63 2.20
C LYS A 288 -4.54 -6.92 2.44
N GLY A 289 -3.91 -7.68 1.54
CA GLY A 289 -2.46 -7.90 1.53
C GLY A 289 -1.70 -6.62 1.14
N ALA A 290 -0.43 -6.77 0.76
CA ALA A 290 0.39 -5.68 0.22
C ALA A 290 -0.23 -4.95 -0.98
N ILE A 291 -1.13 -5.64 -1.68
CA ILE A 291 -1.94 -5.15 -2.78
C ILE A 291 -3.41 -5.34 -2.35
N PRO A 292 -4.28 -4.30 -2.40
CA PRO A 292 -5.65 -4.41 -1.94
C PRO A 292 -6.43 -5.53 -2.65
N ALA A 293 -7.08 -6.42 -1.89
CA ALA A 293 -7.97 -7.46 -2.41
C ALA A 293 -9.42 -6.94 -2.52
N TYR A 294 -10.14 -7.40 -3.53
CA TYR A 294 -11.52 -7.01 -3.86
C TYR A 294 -12.41 -8.26 -3.99
N TYR A 295 -13.64 -8.22 -3.46
CA TYR A 295 -14.63 -9.28 -3.69
C TYR A 295 -15.40 -8.99 -4.96
N ASP A 296 -14.89 -9.47 -6.09
CA ASP A 296 -15.44 -9.12 -7.40
C ASP A 296 -16.69 -9.95 -7.73
N LEU A 297 -17.70 -9.24 -8.24
CA LEU A 297 -18.89 -9.75 -8.90
C LEU A 297 -18.91 -9.16 -10.31
N TYR A 298 -19.14 -10.00 -11.32
CA TYR A 298 -19.23 -9.56 -12.70
C TYR A 298 -20.69 -9.55 -13.11
N ALA A 299 -21.14 -8.47 -13.75
CA ALA A 299 -22.51 -8.32 -14.24
C ALA A 299 -22.48 -7.93 -15.73
N ASP A 300 -23.22 -8.67 -16.56
CA ASP A 300 -23.44 -8.30 -17.96
C ASP A 300 -24.26 -7.00 -18.01
N ILE A 301 -23.77 -5.98 -18.75
CA ILE A 301 -24.46 -4.70 -18.94
C ILE A 301 -24.61 -4.36 -20.43
N PRO A 302 -25.77 -3.83 -20.87
CA PRO A 302 -25.91 -3.30 -22.21
C PRO A 302 -25.13 -1.99 -22.35
N ASP A 303 -24.55 -1.75 -23.52
CA ASP A 303 -23.90 -0.47 -23.83
C ASP A 303 -24.94 0.60 -24.20
N GLN A 304 -25.65 1.09 -23.18
CA GLN A 304 -26.70 2.10 -23.30
C GLN A 304 -26.64 3.09 -22.12
N PRO A 305 -27.17 4.32 -22.28
CA PRO A 305 -27.29 5.26 -21.17
C PRO A 305 -27.99 4.63 -19.96
N LEU A 306 -27.54 5.00 -18.76
CA LEU A 306 -28.07 4.57 -17.45
C LEU A 306 -27.79 3.12 -17.03
N ALA A 307 -27.24 2.25 -17.89
CA ALA A 307 -26.98 0.85 -17.55
C ALA A 307 -26.14 0.66 -16.26
N ILE A 308 -25.13 1.51 -16.06
CA ILE A 308 -24.31 1.50 -14.83
C ILE A 308 -25.08 2.07 -13.63
N SER A 309 -25.85 3.14 -13.85
CA SER A 309 -26.64 3.81 -12.81
C SER A 309 -27.71 2.89 -12.24
N ASP A 310 -28.32 2.03 -13.07
CA ASP A 310 -29.35 1.10 -12.62
C ASP A 310 -28.77 0.06 -11.66
N ILE A 311 -27.60 -0.51 -11.99
CA ILE A 311 -26.88 -1.43 -11.11
C ILE A 311 -26.47 -0.73 -9.82
N THR A 312 -25.80 0.42 -9.90
CA THR A 312 -25.29 1.09 -8.69
C THR A 312 -26.43 1.60 -7.80
N ARG A 313 -27.58 1.98 -8.37
CA ARG A 313 -28.80 2.29 -7.62
C ARG A 313 -29.31 1.08 -6.85
N LEU A 314 -29.44 -0.09 -7.49
CA LEU A 314 -29.91 -1.31 -6.83
C LEU A 314 -28.99 -1.73 -5.67
N ILE A 315 -27.67 -1.62 -5.87
CA ILE A 315 -26.68 -1.88 -4.83
C ILE A 315 -26.82 -0.90 -3.66
N GLY A 316 -27.00 0.40 -3.95
CA GLY A 316 -27.21 1.42 -2.92
C GLY A 316 -28.53 1.28 -2.16
N GLU A 317 -29.63 0.93 -2.85
CA GLU A 317 -30.94 0.67 -2.22
C GLU A 317 -30.92 -0.55 -1.28
N ALA A 318 -30.02 -1.49 -1.54
CA ALA A 318 -29.78 -2.65 -0.68
C ALA A 318 -28.81 -2.37 0.48
N ASP A 319 -28.38 -1.11 0.66
CA ASP A 319 -27.40 -0.67 1.67
C ASP A 319 -26.06 -1.43 1.58
N LEU A 320 -25.64 -1.73 0.34
CA LEU A 320 -24.39 -2.42 0.04
C LEU A 320 -23.33 -1.43 -0.45
N ASN A 321 -22.08 -1.59 0.01
CA ASN A 321 -20.99 -0.71 -0.36
C ASN A 321 -20.11 -1.31 -1.45
N LEU A 322 -19.81 -0.52 -2.49
CA LEU A 322 -18.82 -0.87 -3.50
C LEU A 322 -17.44 -0.34 -3.09
N THR A 323 -16.43 -1.19 -3.12
CA THR A 323 -15.02 -0.80 -2.97
C THR A 323 -14.41 -0.34 -4.29
N ASN A 324 -14.89 -0.86 -5.41
CA ASN A 324 -14.42 -0.51 -6.75
C ASN A 324 -15.47 -0.87 -7.82
N ILE A 325 -15.39 -0.24 -8.97
CA ILE A 325 -16.25 -0.51 -10.13
C ILE A 325 -15.42 -0.31 -11.40
N ASN A 326 -15.47 -1.26 -12.34
CA ASN A 326 -14.75 -1.17 -13.60
C ASN A 326 -15.52 -1.79 -14.75
N ILE A 327 -15.41 -1.22 -15.96
CA ILE A 327 -15.96 -1.82 -17.18
C ILE A 327 -14.85 -2.64 -17.85
N ILE A 328 -15.15 -3.89 -18.19
CA ILE A 328 -14.26 -4.78 -18.93
C ILE A 328 -14.80 -4.90 -20.35
N GLU A 329 -14.01 -4.44 -21.31
CA GLU A 329 -14.32 -4.54 -22.74
C GLU A 329 -13.91 -5.93 -23.26
N LEU A 330 -14.87 -6.86 -23.32
CA LEU A 330 -14.70 -8.11 -24.08
C LEU A 330 -15.17 -7.87 -25.52
N ARG A 331 -14.23 -7.79 -26.46
CA ARG A 331 -14.43 -7.32 -27.85
C ARG A 331 -15.32 -8.20 -28.74
N GLU A 332 -15.98 -9.22 -28.21
CA GLU A 332 -16.77 -10.17 -29.02
C GLU A 332 -18.27 -10.22 -28.69
N ASN A 333 -18.75 -9.52 -27.64
CA ASN A 333 -20.18 -9.50 -27.27
C ASN A 333 -20.77 -8.08 -27.30
N ILE A 334 -22.06 -7.99 -27.61
CA ILE A 334 -22.87 -6.74 -27.60
C ILE A 334 -23.02 -6.18 -26.17
N PHE A 335 -22.67 -6.96 -25.15
CA PHE A 335 -22.74 -6.59 -23.73
C PHE A 335 -21.33 -6.29 -23.19
N GLY A 336 -21.18 -5.15 -22.51
CA GLY A 336 -20.03 -4.87 -21.66
C GLY A 336 -20.14 -5.65 -20.35
N VAL A 337 -19.03 -5.86 -19.65
CA VAL A 337 -19.04 -6.52 -18.34
C VAL A 337 -18.67 -5.50 -17.27
N LEU A 338 -19.55 -5.31 -16.29
CA LEU A 338 -19.27 -4.47 -15.13
C LEU A 338 -18.69 -5.35 -14.01
N ARG A 339 -17.45 -5.08 -13.61
CA ARG A 339 -16.84 -5.66 -12.42
C ARG A 339 -17.13 -4.78 -11.22
N LEU A 340 -17.87 -5.32 -10.26
CA LEU A 340 -18.27 -4.70 -9.00
C LEU A 340 -17.47 -5.33 -7.87
N SER A 341 -16.66 -4.54 -7.18
CA SER A 341 -15.85 -5.01 -6.07
C SER A 341 -16.54 -4.66 -4.75
N PHE A 342 -16.66 -5.63 -3.84
CA PHE A 342 -17.27 -5.45 -2.51
C PHE A 342 -16.22 -5.56 -1.40
N PRO A 343 -16.50 -5.06 -0.18
CA PRO A 343 -15.59 -5.13 0.96
C PRO A 343 -15.66 -6.48 1.69
N THR A 344 -16.75 -7.24 1.52
CA THR A 344 -16.94 -8.54 2.17
C THR A 344 -17.61 -9.53 1.22
N LEU A 345 -17.38 -10.82 1.46
CA LEU A 345 -18.07 -11.91 0.78
C LEU A 345 -19.59 -11.79 0.91
N GLN A 346 -20.07 -11.48 2.11
CA GLN A 346 -21.49 -11.35 2.41
C GLN A 346 -22.15 -10.27 1.55
N GLN A 347 -21.51 -9.09 1.43
CA GLN A 347 -22.04 -8.02 0.58
C GLN A 347 -22.00 -8.41 -0.90
N ARG A 348 -20.97 -9.13 -1.37
CA ARG A 348 -20.93 -9.66 -2.74
C ARG A 348 -22.09 -10.64 -3.00
N GLU A 349 -22.35 -11.56 -2.08
CA GLU A 349 -23.44 -12.53 -2.20
C GLU A 349 -24.82 -11.86 -2.15
N GLN A 350 -25.01 -10.87 -1.26
CA GLN A 350 -26.20 -10.04 -1.23
C GLN A 350 -26.38 -9.26 -2.54
N ALA A 351 -25.31 -8.67 -3.05
CA ALA A 351 -25.32 -7.97 -4.34
C ALA A 351 -25.67 -8.91 -5.50
N MET A 352 -25.11 -10.12 -5.51
CA MET A 352 -25.43 -11.14 -6.52
C MET A 352 -26.92 -11.49 -6.49
N ALA A 353 -27.51 -11.67 -5.30
CA ALA A 353 -28.93 -11.92 -5.14
C ALA A 353 -29.79 -10.72 -5.59
N VAL A 354 -29.42 -9.50 -5.21
CA VAL A 354 -30.11 -8.26 -5.61
C VAL A 354 -30.11 -8.12 -7.13
N LEU A 355 -28.96 -8.28 -7.78
CA LEU A 355 -28.83 -8.14 -9.22
C LEU A 355 -29.55 -9.26 -9.98
N SER A 356 -29.46 -10.50 -9.50
CA SER A 356 -30.18 -11.64 -10.09
C SER A 356 -31.71 -11.46 -10.01
N ASN A 357 -32.21 -10.96 -8.87
CA ASN A 357 -33.64 -10.66 -8.69
C ASN A 357 -34.14 -9.52 -9.60
N ASN A 358 -33.23 -8.71 -10.13
CA ASN A 358 -33.51 -7.62 -11.07
C ASN A 358 -33.09 -7.97 -12.51
N ASN A 359 -32.99 -9.27 -12.84
CA ASN A 359 -32.70 -9.80 -14.18
C ASN A 359 -31.32 -9.46 -14.74
N TYR A 360 -30.36 -9.06 -13.90
CA TYR A 360 -28.97 -8.98 -14.34
C TYR A 360 -28.34 -10.36 -14.28
N LYS A 361 -27.65 -10.73 -15.36
CA LYS A 361 -26.82 -11.92 -15.38
C LYS A 361 -25.51 -11.61 -14.67
N THR A 362 -25.28 -12.28 -13.55
CA THR A 362 -24.05 -12.12 -12.77
C THR A 362 -23.28 -13.42 -12.67
N TYR A 363 -21.96 -13.32 -12.58
CA TYR A 363 -21.08 -14.47 -12.40
C TYR A 363 -19.84 -14.09 -11.59
N LEU A 364 -19.19 -15.13 -11.06
CA LEU A 364 -17.89 -15.04 -10.44
C LEU A 364 -16.86 -15.53 -11.47
N ASN A 365 -15.71 -14.87 -11.55
CA ASN A 365 -14.56 -15.48 -12.22
C ASN A 365 -13.94 -16.43 -11.20
N ASP A 366 -14.15 -17.74 -11.41
CA ASP A 366 -13.43 -18.80 -10.70
C ASP A 366 -12.00 -18.97 -11.25
#